data_AF-A0A6J3L9V2-F1
#
_entry.id   AF-A0A6J3L9V2-F1
#
_cell.length_a   1.000
_cell.length_b   1.000
_cell.length_c   1.000
_cell.angle_alpha   90.00
_cell.angle_beta   90.00
_cell.angle_gamma   90.00
#
_symmetry.space_group_name_H-M   'P 1'
#
loop_
_entity.id
_entity.type
_entity.pdbx_description
1 polymer ?
#
loop_
_entity_poly.entity_id
_entity_poly.type
_entity_poly.pdbx_seq_one_letter_code
_entity_poly.pdbx_strand_id
1 'polypeptide(L)'
;MATCHLLSKCNYELRLSKKFLVLGWTLAILCNCSILFTPVNHNTSLNLAVLYLALSRTGWALGIAWLVVVCTTNHAVHPNIFDTFAGIVKKILSLDIFVVLSKLAYGVYLLNPILILSAFSSTYYPFYVDNVTIGTLFVTMAVCSFSASILLCATIEMPFMRLYNSARRKAKRHNSS
;
A
#
# COMPACT_ATOMS: atom_id res chain seq x y z
N MET A 1 6.47 1.10 10.63
CA MET A 1 6.61 1.56 12.04
C MET A 1 8.04 1.85 12.43
N ALA A 2 8.97 0.89 12.27
CA ALA A 2 10.39 1.09 12.60
C ALA A 2 11.02 2.28 11.85
N THR A 3 10.76 2.43 10.54
CA THR A 3 11.27 3.54 9.72
C THR A 3 10.81 4.91 10.22
N CYS A 4 9.52 5.08 10.51
CA CYS A 4 8.98 6.34 11.05
C CYS A 4 9.56 6.68 12.44
N HIS A 5 9.74 5.68 13.30
CA HIS A 5 10.32 5.90 14.63
C HIS A 5 11.80 6.29 14.55
N LEU A 6 12.55 5.68 13.62
CA LEU A 6 13.95 6.02 13.36
C LEU A 6 14.08 7.43 12.77
N LEU A 7 13.22 7.79 11.81
CA LEU A 7 13.16 9.13 11.21
C LEU A 7 12.83 10.21 12.24
N SER A 8 11.87 9.93 13.13
CA SER A 8 11.50 10.85 14.22
C SER A 8 12.63 11.06 15.22
N LYS A 9 13.44 10.03 15.51
CA LYS A 9 14.64 10.17 16.35
C LYS A 9 15.78 10.91 15.63
N CYS A 10 15.89 10.78 14.32
CA CYS A 10 16.95 11.38 13.52
C CYS A 10 16.67 12.83 13.07
N ASN A 11 15.65 13.50 13.63
CA ASN A 11 15.32 14.92 13.35
C ASN A 11 15.22 15.27 11.86
N TYR A 12 14.87 14.33 10.98
CA TYR A 12 14.78 14.52 9.51
C TYR A 12 16.06 15.06 8.81
N GLU A 13 17.14 15.31 9.56
CA GLU A 13 18.43 15.85 9.13
C GLU A 13 19.39 14.71 8.72
N LEU A 14 18.88 13.70 7.99
CA LEU A 14 19.73 12.63 7.47
C LEU A 14 20.46 13.10 6.22
N ARG A 15 21.69 13.59 6.41
CA ARG A 15 22.67 13.79 5.33
C ARG A 15 23.15 12.44 4.80
N LEU A 16 22.34 11.81 3.95
CA LEU A 16 22.74 10.59 3.26
C LEU A 16 23.80 10.89 2.19
N SER A 17 24.83 10.05 2.16
CA SER A 17 25.87 10.13 1.12
C SER A 17 25.28 9.72 -0.24
N LYS A 18 25.75 10.37 -1.31
CA LYS A 18 25.31 10.11 -2.71
C LYS A 18 25.39 8.63 -3.08
N LYS A 19 26.42 7.93 -2.60
CA LYS A 19 26.63 6.51 -2.85
C LYS A 19 25.53 5.65 -2.23
N PHE A 20 25.09 6.00 -1.02
CA PHE A 20 24.04 5.27 -0.32
C PHE A 20 22.68 5.47 -0.99
N LEU A 21 22.42 6.68 -1.51
CA LEU A 21 21.19 6.95 -2.26
C LEU A 21 21.10 6.10 -3.54
N VAL A 22 22.16 6.09 -4.34
CA VAL A 22 22.22 5.28 -5.58
C VAL A 22 22.10 3.79 -5.26
N LEU A 23 22.82 3.30 -4.24
CA LEU A 23 22.73 1.90 -3.80
C LEU A 23 21.33 1.50 -3.36
N GLY A 24 20.61 2.36 -2.63
CA GLY A 24 19.25 2.05 -2.21
C GLY A 24 18.26 1.98 -3.37
N TRP A 25 18.39 2.87 -4.36
CA TRP A 25 17.56 2.81 -5.58
C TRP A 25 17.87 1.57 -6.43
N THR A 26 19.15 1.26 -6.67
CA THR A 26 19.52 0.07 -7.45
C THR A 26 19.10 -1.21 -6.74
N LEU A 27 19.27 -1.30 -5.42
CA LEU A 27 18.86 -2.45 -4.63
C LEU A 27 17.34 -2.62 -4.63
N ALA A 28 16.58 -1.53 -4.51
CA ALA A 28 15.12 -1.56 -4.58
C ALA A 28 14.65 -2.03 -5.96
N ILE A 29 15.19 -1.48 -7.04
CA ILE A 29 14.82 -1.87 -8.41
C ILE A 29 15.18 -3.33 -8.67
N LEU A 30 16.40 -3.75 -8.32
CA LEU A 30 16.86 -5.13 -8.50
C LEU A 30 15.96 -6.10 -7.74
N CYS A 31 15.64 -5.79 -6.48
CA CYS A 31 14.77 -6.63 -5.66
C CYS A 31 13.36 -6.76 -6.25
N ASN A 32 12.77 -5.65 -6.72
CA ASN A 32 11.43 -5.68 -7.33
C ASN A 32 11.43 -6.36 -8.71
N CYS A 33 12.46 -6.15 -9.53
CA CYS A 33 12.60 -6.83 -10.82
C CYS A 33 12.77 -8.34 -10.65
N SER A 34 13.58 -8.80 -9.69
CA SER A 34 13.73 -10.23 -9.41
C SER A 34 12.39 -10.88 -9.03
N ILE A 35 11.52 -10.16 -8.31
CA ILE A 35 10.18 -10.66 -7.95
C ILE A 35 9.29 -10.78 -9.19
N LEU A 36 9.30 -9.78 -10.08
CA LEU A 36 8.45 -9.72 -11.27
C LEU A 36 8.86 -10.69 -12.39
N PHE A 37 10.16 -10.87 -12.60
CA PHE A 37 10.71 -11.63 -13.73
C PHE A 37 11.05 -13.08 -13.41
N THR A 38 10.66 -13.60 -12.24
CA THR A 38 10.91 -15.02 -11.92
C THR A 38 10.12 -15.89 -12.91
N PRO A 39 10.78 -16.60 -13.85
CA PRO A 39 10.10 -17.44 -14.82
C PRO A 39 9.50 -18.62 -14.07
N VAL A 40 8.17 -18.78 -14.15
CA VAL A 40 7.48 -19.96 -13.67
C VAL A 40 7.78 -21.11 -14.63
N ASN A 41 8.99 -21.64 -14.56
CA ASN A 41 9.33 -22.90 -15.20
C ASN A 41 8.82 -24.03 -14.31
N HIS A 42 8.13 -24.99 -14.92
CA HIS A 42 7.44 -26.10 -14.23
C HIS A 42 8.38 -27.02 -13.40
N ASN A 43 9.70 -26.84 -13.52
CA ASN A 43 10.75 -27.60 -12.81
C ASN A 43 11.47 -26.77 -11.73
N THR A 44 10.83 -25.75 -11.17
CA THR A 44 11.42 -24.96 -10.10
C THR A 44 11.50 -25.78 -8.82
N SER A 45 12.69 -25.87 -8.21
CA SER A 45 12.88 -26.62 -6.97
C SER A 45 12.03 -26.03 -5.84
N LEU A 46 11.41 -26.90 -5.03
CA LEU A 46 10.53 -26.51 -3.93
C LEU A 46 11.19 -25.50 -2.97
N ASN A 47 12.50 -25.67 -2.73
CA ASN A 47 13.30 -24.75 -1.92
C ASN A 47 13.31 -23.31 -2.49
N LEU A 48 13.44 -23.16 -3.81
CA LEU A 48 13.44 -21.85 -4.46
C LEU A 48 12.05 -21.21 -4.40
N ALA A 49 11.00 -22.00 -4.56
CA ALA A 49 9.62 -21.54 -4.45
C ALA A 49 9.32 -21.01 -3.04
N VAL A 50 9.64 -21.77 -1.99
CA VAL A 50 9.42 -21.34 -0.61
C VAL A 50 10.23 -20.08 -0.28
N LEU A 51 11.50 -20.03 -0.72
CA LEU A 51 12.34 -18.86 -0.54
C LEU A 51 11.75 -17.63 -1.25
N TYR A 52 11.25 -17.80 -2.48
CA TYR A 52 10.57 -16.73 -3.23
C TYR A 52 9.31 -16.24 -2.52
N LEU A 53 8.45 -17.15 -2.04
CA LEU A 53 7.24 -16.76 -1.31
C LEU A 53 7.59 -15.96 -0.05
N ALA A 54 8.64 -16.35 0.67
CA ALA A 54 9.09 -15.64 1.88
C ALA A 54 9.75 -14.27 1.57
N LEU A 55 10.59 -14.20 0.53
CA LEU A 55 11.36 -12.99 0.22
C LEU A 55 10.59 -11.98 -0.65
N SER A 56 9.62 -12.41 -1.44
CA SER A 56 8.86 -11.51 -2.30
C SER A 56 8.17 -10.40 -1.50
N ARG A 57 7.50 -10.77 -0.39
CA ARG A 57 6.82 -9.80 0.47
C ARG A 57 7.79 -8.87 1.18
N THR A 58 8.93 -9.38 1.63
CA THR A 58 9.95 -8.57 2.35
C THR A 58 10.68 -7.64 1.40
N GLY A 59 11.00 -8.09 0.19
CA GLY A 59 11.62 -7.29 -0.86
C GLY A 59 10.74 -6.12 -1.29
N TRP A 60 9.45 -6.38 -1.50
CA TRP A 60 8.48 -5.33 -1.80
C TRP A 60 8.36 -4.31 -0.66
N ALA A 61 8.31 -4.80 0.58
CA ALA A 61 8.28 -3.95 1.77
C ALA A 61 9.55 -3.09 1.94
N LEU A 62 10.72 -3.64 1.64
CA LEU A 62 12.00 -2.91 1.65
C LEU A 62 12.03 -1.80 0.59
N GLY A 63 11.53 -2.07 -0.62
CA GLY A 63 11.40 -1.06 -1.67
C GLY A 63 10.51 0.12 -1.25
N ILE A 64 9.35 -0.17 -0.65
CA ILE A 64 8.46 0.87 -0.11
C ILE A 64 9.11 1.60 1.06
N ALA A 65 9.77 0.89 1.97
CA ALA A 65 10.46 1.49 3.11
C ALA A 65 11.53 2.48 2.64
N TRP A 66 12.31 2.11 1.62
CA TRP A 66 13.27 3.01 0.99
C TRP A 66 12.61 4.23 0.37
N LEU A 67 11.53 4.05 -0.41
CA LEU A 67 10.75 5.17 -0.98
C LEU A 67 10.28 6.16 0.08
N VAL A 68 9.73 5.67 1.20
CA VAL A 68 9.26 6.51 2.31
C VAL A 68 10.42 7.28 2.95
N VAL A 69 11.57 6.65 3.14
CA VAL A 69 12.76 7.33 3.67
C VAL A 69 13.13 8.47 2.73
N VAL A 70 13.31 8.20 1.44
CA VAL A 70 13.70 9.23 0.45
C VAL A 70 12.66 10.35 0.32
N CYS A 71 11.36 10.07 0.45
CA CYS A 71 10.31 11.09 0.40
C CYS A 71 10.28 12.00 1.64
N THR A 72 10.72 11.50 2.80
CA THR A 72 10.68 12.22 4.08
C THR A 72 11.96 13.00 4.35
N THR A 73 13.11 12.54 3.86
CA THR A 73 14.37 13.26 3.94
C THR A 73 14.43 14.38 2.89
N ASN A 74 14.51 15.64 3.33
CA ASN A 74 14.58 16.79 2.42
C ASN A 74 15.99 16.91 1.82
N HIS A 75 16.26 16.18 0.73
CA HIS A 75 17.52 16.24 -0.02
C HIS A 75 17.58 17.48 -0.91
N ALA A 76 17.89 18.65 -0.32
CA ALA A 76 17.99 19.91 -1.06
C ALA A 76 19.38 20.22 -1.66
N VAL A 77 20.38 19.37 -1.43
CA VAL A 77 21.80 19.77 -1.62
C VAL A 77 22.36 19.43 -3.02
N HIS A 78 21.77 18.50 -3.78
CA HIS A 78 22.18 18.24 -5.17
C HIS A 78 21.09 17.50 -5.96
N PRO A 79 20.57 18.04 -7.07
CA PRO A 79 19.56 17.36 -7.87
C PRO A 79 20.17 16.21 -8.68
N ASN A 80 19.79 14.98 -8.38
CA ASN A 80 19.92 13.86 -9.31
C ASN A 80 18.54 13.50 -9.90
N ILE A 81 18.51 12.63 -10.91
CA ILE A 81 17.25 12.22 -11.56
C ILE A 81 16.27 11.58 -10.54
N PHE A 82 16.79 10.79 -9.59
CA PHE A 82 16.00 10.04 -8.60
C PHE A 82 15.36 10.92 -7.52
N ASP A 83 16.01 12.02 -7.12
CA ASP A 83 15.47 13.01 -6.17
C ASP A 83 14.30 13.77 -6.79
N THR A 84 14.35 13.99 -8.11
CA THR A 84 13.23 14.58 -8.86
C THR A 84 12.01 13.65 -8.84
N PHE A 85 12.22 12.34 -9.03
CA PHE A 85 11.17 11.34 -8.89
C PHE A 85 10.61 11.30 -7.46
N ALA A 86 11.46 11.34 -6.44
CA ALA A 86 11.02 11.36 -5.05
C ALA A 86 10.16 12.60 -4.72
N GLY A 87 10.54 13.79 -5.24
CA GLY A 87 9.74 15.01 -5.11
C GLY A 87 8.36 14.90 -5.76
N ILE A 88 8.28 14.29 -6.94
CA ILE A 88 7.01 14.00 -7.62
C ILE A 88 6.16 13.04 -6.79
N VAL A 89 6.74 11.94 -6.31
CA VAL A 89 6.05 10.95 -5.47
C VAL A 89 5.56 11.57 -4.17
N LYS A 90 6.35 12.43 -3.51
CA LYS A 90 5.93 13.18 -2.32
C LYS A 90 4.72 14.07 -2.62
N LYS A 91 4.72 14.76 -3.75
CA LYS A 91 3.59 15.60 -4.18
C LYS A 91 2.34 14.75 -4.43
N ILE A 92 2.50 13.60 -5.10
CA ILE A 92 1.43 12.62 -5.35
C ILE A 92 0.85 12.09 -4.04
N LEU A 93 1.71 11.69 -3.10
CA LEU A 93 1.32 11.12 -1.82
C LEU A 93 0.71 12.15 -0.87
N SER A 94 1.06 13.43 -1.04
CA SER A 94 0.47 14.54 -0.29
C SER A 94 -0.92 14.94 -0.78
N LEU A 95 -1.44 14.37 -1.87
CA LEU A 95 -2.82 14.62 -2.28
C LEU A 95 -3.80 13.94 -1.34
N ASP A 96 -4.86 14.66 -0.96
CA ASP A 96 -5.96 14.14 -0.14
C ASP A 96 -6.64 12.91 -0.76
N ILE A 97 -6.58 12.76 -2.09
CA ILE A 97 -7.13 11.59 -2.79
C ILE A 97 -6.48 10.27 -2.33
N PHE A 98 -5.19 10.29 -1.99
CA PHE A 98 -4.49 9.10 -1.51
C PHE A 98 -4.93 8.69 -0.11
N VAL A 99 -5.34 9.66 0.71
CA VAL A 99 -5.90 9.38 2.03
C VAL A 99 -7.24 8.67 1.89
N VAL A 100 -8.11 9.15 0.99
CA VAL A 100 -9.39 8.49 0.69
C VAL A 100 -9.17 7.11 0.07
N LEU A 101 -8.24 6.99 -0.87
CA LEU A 101 -7.93 5.71 -1.54
C LEU A 101 -7.39 4.66 -0.56
N SER A 102 -6.54 5.07 0.38
CA SER A 102 -6.00 4.16 1.41
C SER A 102 -7.10 3.60 2.30
N LYS A 103 -8.09 4.41 2.66
CA LYS A 103 -9.27 3.98 3.42
C LYS A 103 -10.14 3.02 2.62
N LEU A 104 -10.37 3.33 1.35
CA LEU A 104 -11.15 2.46 0.47
C LEU A 104 -10.47 1.10 0.29
N ALA A 105 -9.16 1.08 0.07
CA ALA A 105 -8.38 -0.16 -0.04
C ALA A 105 -8.43 -0.98 1.25
N TYR A 106 -8.40 -0.31 2.41
CA TYR A 106 -8.56 -0.97 3.70
C TYR A 106 -9.95 -1.60 3.87
N GLY A 107 -11.02 -0.89 3.48
CA GLY A 107 -12.38 -1.44 3.48
C GLY A 107 -12.52 -2.65 2.56
N VAL A 108 -11.93 -2.61 1.36
CA VAL A 108 -11.88 -3.74 0.43
C VAL A 108 -11.17 -4.92 1.06
N TYR A 109 -10.02 -4.69 1.69
CA TYR A 109 -9.23 -5.73 2.33
C TYR A 109 -10.00 -6.46 3.45
N LEU A 110 -10.75 -5.72 4.28
CA LEU A 110 -11.59 -6.30 5.32
C LEU A 110 -12.79 -7.08 4.76
N LEU A 111 -13.41 -6.58 3.69
CA LEU A 111 -14.61 -7.19 3.11
C LEU A 111 -14.33 -8.41 2.24
N ASN A 112 -13.17 -8.45 1.59
CA ASN A 112 -12.79 -9.53 0.69
C ASN A 112 -12.94 -10.94 1.33
N PRO A 113 -12.37 -11.24 2.51
CA PRO A 113 -12.55 -12.56 3.15
C PRO A 113 -14.00 -12.85 3.55
N ILE A 114 -14.79 -11.82 3.92
CA ILE A 114 -16.21 -11.97 4.25
C ILE A 114 -17.01 -12.37 3.01
N LEU A 115 -16.75 -11.70 1.87
CA LEU A 115 -17.39 -11.99 0.59
C LEU A 115 -17.03 -13.37 0.07
N ILE A 116 -15.75 -13.74 0.17
CA ILE A 116 -15.28 -15.09 -0.15
C ILE A 116 -16.04 -16.11 0.69
N LEU A 117 -16.05 -15.97 2.02
CA LEU A 117 -16.72 -16.92 2.91
C LEU A 117 -18.22 -17.03 2.62
N SER A 118 -18.89 -15.90 2.38
CA SER A 118 -20.31 -15.86 2.01
C SER A 118 -20.60 -16.60 0.71
N ALA A 119 -19.74 -16.46 -0.30
CA ALA A 119 -19.88 -17.12 -1.59
C ALA A 119 -19.68 -18.63 -1.48
N PHE A 120 -18.66 -19.06 -0.72
CA PHE A 120 -18.43 -20.48 -0.44
C PHE A 120 -19.55 -21.10 0.38
N SER A 121 -20.11 -20.39 1.37
CA SER A 121 -21.24 -20.87 2.17
C SER A 121 -22.54 -21.02 1.36
N SER A 122 -22.72 -20.24 0.29
CA SER A 122 -23.90 -20.32 -0.57
C SER A 122 -23.79 -21.43 -1.62
N THR A 123 -22.58 -21.97 -1.82
CA THR A 123 -22.29 -22.95 -2.86
C THR A 123 -22.48 -24.37 -2.33
N TYR A 124 -23.56 -25.03 -2.74
CA TYR A 124 -23.86 -26.43 -2.35
C TYR A 124 -23.21 -27.49 -3.26
N TYR A 125 -22.72 -27.11 -4.44
CA TYR A 125 -22.16 -28.05 -5.44
C TYR A 125 -20.71 -27.69 -5.81
N PRO A 126 -19.83 -28.68 -6.04
CA PRO A 126 -18.46 -28.44 -6.50
C PRO A 126 -18.48 -27.82 -7.89
N PHE A 127 -17.80 -26.68 -8.06
CA PHE A 127 -17.63 -26.02 -9.35
C PHE A 127 -16.39 -26.55 -10.06
N TYR A 128 -16.47 -26.65 -11.39
CA TYR A 128 -15.32 -27.05 -12.21
C TYR A 128 -14.31 -25.91 -12.27
N VAL A 129 -13.07 -26.21 -11.88
CA VAL A 129 -11.98 -25.23 -11.82
C VAL A 129 -11.36 -25.09 -13.21
N ASP A 130 -11.97 -24.26 -14.05
CA ASP A 130 -11.40 -23.83 -15.32
C ASP A 130 -10.81 -22.42 -15.21
N ASN A 131 -9.86 -22.10 -16.09
CA ASN A 131 -9.17 -20.81 -16.09
C ASN A 131 -10.14 -19.64 -16.30
N VAL A 132 -11.19 -19.85 -17.11
CA VAL A 132 -12.27 -18.88 -17.33
C VAL A 132 -13.10 -18.67 -16.05
N THR A 133 -13.40 -19.74 -15.33
CA THR A 133 -14.16 -19.70 -14.07
C THR A 133 -13.36 -18.96 -12.99
N ILE A 134 -12.07 -19.24 -12.86
CA ILE A 134 -11.18 -18.54 -11.90
C ILE A 134 -11.11 -17.04 -12.23
N GLY A 135 -10.91 -16.69 -13.51
CA GLY A 135 -10.87 -15.29 -13.95
C GLY A 135 -12.18 -14.55 -13.65
N THR A 136 -13.31 -15.19 -13.92
CA THR A 136 -14.64 -14.61 -13.65
C THR A 136 -14.90 -14.42 -12.16
N LEU A 137 -14.55 -15.41 -11.32
CA LEU A 137 -14.66 -15.31 -9.87
C LEU A 137 -13.80 -14.19 -9.30
N PHE A 138 -12.56 -14.04 -9.78
CA PHE A 138 -11.66 -12.97 -9.35
C PHE A 138 -12.26 -11.58 -9.64
N VAL A 139 -12.71 -11.34 -10.89
CA VAL A 139 -13.30 -10.06 -11.28
C VAL A 139 -14.57 -9.78 -10.48
N THR A 140 -15.42 -10.78 -10.30
CA THR A 140 -16.68 -10.63 -9.55
C THR A 140 -16.40 -10.26 -8.10
N MET A 141 -15.53 -11.00 -7.41
CA MET A 141 -15.18 -10.71 -6.01
C MET A 141 -14.51 -9.35 -5.87
N ALA A 142 -13.66 -8.94 -6.82
CA ALA A 142 -13.06 -7.61 -6.81
C ALA A 142 -14.14 -6.52 -6.91
N VAL A 143 -15.03 -6.59 -7.91
CA VAL A 143 -16.09 -5.60 -8.13
C VAL A 143 -17.03 -5.50 -6.92
N CYS A 144 -17.45 -6.65 -6.36
CA CYS A 144 -18.27 -6.69 -5.16
C CYS A 144 -17.55 -6.08 -3.94
N SER A 145 -16.26 -6.38 -3.74
CA SER A 145 -15.49 -5.84 -2.62
C SER A 145 -15.31 -4.32 -2.74
N PHE A 146 -14.99 -3.81 -3.93
CA PHE A 146 -14.84 -2.37 -4.17
C PHE A 146 -16.16 -1.62 -3.97
N SER A 147 -17.27 -2.12 -4.55
CA SER A 147 -18.59 -1.49 -4.39
C SER A 147 -19.05 -1.46 -2.93
N ALA A 148 -18.90 -2.58 -2.20
CA ALA A 148 -19.26 -2.64 -0.79
C ALA A 148 -18.35 -1.74 0.08
N SER A 149 -17.06 -1.65 -0.22
CA SER A 149 -16.15 -0.72 0.46
C SER A 149 -16.55 0.74 0.24
N ILE A 150 -16.92 1.11 -0.99
CA ILE A 150 -17.41 2.47 -1.31
C ILE A 150 -18.65 2.78 -0.49
N LEU A 151 -19.61 1.84 -0.42
CA LEU A 151 -20.82 2.02 0.37
C LEU A 151 -20.52 2.22 1.86
N LEU A 152 -19.66 1.38 2.46
CA LEU A 152 -19.26 1.52 3.86
C LEU A 152 -18.55 2.84 4.14
N CYS A 153 -17.60 3.24 3.29
CA CYS A 153 -16.92 4.52 3.40
C CYS A 153 -17.92 5.68 3.30
N ALA A 154 -18.88 5.61 2.37
CA ALA A 154 -19.90 6.64 2.21
C ALA A 154 -20.85 6.73 3.41
N THR A 155 -21.33 5.60 3.95
CA THR A 155 -22.32 5.57 5.03
C THR A 155 -21.73 5.82 6.40
N ILE A 156 -20.48 5.41 6.66
CA ILE A 156 -19.87 5.52 8.00
C ILE A 156 -18.95 6.73 8.07
N GLU A 157 -18.04 6.91 7.10
CA GLU A 157 -17.02 7.95 7.22
C GLU A 157 -17.54 9.35 6.94
N MET A 158 -18.45 9.54 5.97
CA MET A 158 -19.02 10.87 5.70
C MET A 158 -19.77 11.48 6.88
N PRO A 159 -20.70 10.77 7.58
CA PRO A 159 -21.36 11.35 8.74
C PRO A 159 -20.37 11.56 9.90
N PHE A 160 -19.42 10.64 10.09
CA PHE A 160 -18.44 10.78 11.17
C PHE A 160 -17.52 11.99 10.97
N MET A 161 -17.07 12.26 9.74
CA MET A 161 -16.28 13.44 9.40
C MET A 161 -17.07 14.73 9.61
N ARG A 162 -18.36 14.75 9.27
CA ARG A 162 -19.25 15.89 9.55
C ARG A 162 -19.42 16.13 11.04
N LEU A 163 -19.56 15.06 11.82
CA LEU A 163 -19.68 15.13 13.27
C LEU A 163 -18.38 15.64 13.92
N TYR A 164 -17.24 15.06 13.52
CA TYR A 164 -15.91 15.45 13.98
C TYR A 164 -15.62 16.93 13.71
N ASN A 165 -15.88 17.40 12.49
CA ASN A 165 -15.68 18.80 12.12
C ASN A 165 -16.62 19.74 12.90
N SER A 166 -17.81 19.29 13.27
CA SER A 166 -18.74 20.06 14.10
C SER A 166 -18.28 20.12 15.55
N ALA A 167 -17.83 19.00 16.13
CA ALA A 167 -17.27 18.94 17.47
C ALA A 167 -15.98 19.78 17.61
N ARG A 168 -15.07 19.70 16.63
CA ARG A 168 -13.83 20.49 16.58
C ARG A 168 -14.11 22.00 16.48
N ARG A 169 -15.12 22.41 15.70
CA ARG A 169 -15.56 23.81 15.63
C ARG A 169 -16.12 24.29 16.97
N LYS A 170 -16.84 23.45 17.69
CA LYS A 170 -17.38 23.76 19.03
C LYS A 170 -16.26 23.90 20.07
N ALA A 171 -15.26 23.01 20.06
CA ALA A 171 -14.09 23.08 20.96
C ALA A 171 -13.24 24.34 20.73
N LYS A 172 -13.03 24.75 19.46
CA LYS A 172 -12.32 26.00 19.17
C LYS A 172 -13.05 27.25 19.66
N ARG A 173 -14.39 27.26 19.65
CA ARG A 173 -15.18 28.40 20.16
C ARG A 173 -15.09 28.52 21.69
N HIS A 174 -15.03 27.39 22.40
CA HIS A 174 -14.89 27.38 23.86
C HIS A 174 -13.49 27.83 24.34
N ASN A 175 -12.41 27.52 23.60
CA ASN A 175 -11.06 28.00 23.93
C ASN A 175 -10.79 29.47 23.51
N SER A 176 -11.75 30.13 22.86
CA SER A 176 -11.65 31.50 22.36
C SER A 176 -12.48 32.49 23.18
N SER A 177 -13.18 32.02 24.21
CA SER A 177 -14.04 32.81 25.09
C SER A 177 -13.57 32.68 26.53
#